data_AF-A0A8J8A4G3-F1
#
_entry.id   AF-A0A8J8A4G3-F1
#
_cell.length_a   1.000
_cell.length_b   1.000
_cell.length_c   1.000
_cell.angle_alpha   90.00
_cell.angle_beta   90.00
_cell.angle_gamma   90.00
#
_symmetry.space_group_name_H-M   'P 1'
#
loop_
_entity.id
_entity.type
_entity.pdbx_description
1 polymer ?
#
loop_
_entity_poly.entity_id
_entity_poly.type
_entity_poly.pdbx_seq_one_letter_code
_entity_poly.pdbx_strand_id
1 'polypeptide(L)'
;MNVREVHEFLNEMWESIFRLNEELKAELPEKGFKVEDVEEVFGAYIFLDGEWRLMKYPHPAFEIKPQIEVGATPEAYYFVVAVPKERISENFVGLFVELFPRSFIYGAEDFLSDVYNWRRDGRISPSEIMARIEKSNEKIFQFEANFESVETLREGIERLIDIGKRFEIFDL
;
A
#
# COMPACT_ATOMS: atom_id res chain seq x y z
N MET A 1 14.50 -1.50 26.77
CA MET A 1 13.21 -1.15 26.15
C MET A 1 12.58 -0.05 26.97
N ASN A 2 12.36 1.11 26.37
CA ASN A 2 11.67 2.21 27.05
C ASN A 2 10.16 2.02 26.87
N VAL A 3 9.46 1.62 27.92
CA VAL A 3 8.01 1.31 27.86
C VAL A 3 7.19 2.55 27.50
N ARG A 4 7.63 3.74 27.91
CA ARG A 4 6.96 5.00 27.58
C ARG A 4 6.97 5.25 26.07
N GLU A 5 8.14 5.13 25.45
CA GLU A 5 8.29 5.32 23.99
C GLU A 5 7.44 4.32 23.20
N VAL A 6 7.41 3.04 23.62
CA VAL A 6 6.55 2.04 22.98
C VAL A 6 5.08 2.38 23.12
N HIS A 7 4.63 2.82 24.30
CA HIS A 7 3.24 3.21 24.51
C HIS A 7 2.83 4.42 23.65
N GLU A 8 3.66 5.45 23.63
CA GLU A 8 3.41 6.67 22.84
C GLU A 8 3.39 6.35 21.34
N PHE A 9 4.32 5.52 20.87
CA PHE A 9 4.36 5.04 19.49
C PHE A 9 3.09 4.28 19.08
N LEU A 10 2.65 3.32 19.91
CA LEU A 10 1.44 2.54 19.62
C LEU A 10 0.19 3.42 19.65
N ASN A 11 0.07 4.39 20.57
CA ASN A 11 -1.08 5.29 20.53
C ASN A 11 -1.07 6.14 19.26
N GLU A 12 0.08 6.73 18.90
CA GLU A 12 0.21 7.58 17.72
C GLU A 12 -0.17 6.85 16.43
N MET A 13 0.33 5.61 16.26
CA MET A 13 0.05 4.79 15.08
C MET A 13 -1.44 4.47 14.91
N TRP A 14 -2.18 4.21 16.00
CA TRP A 14 -3.62 3.94 15.93
C TRP A 14 -4.44 5.22 15.78
N GLU A 15 -4.17 6.23 16.61
CA GLU A 15 -4.91 7.51 16.61
C GLU A 15 -4.81 8.23 15.27
N SER A 16 -3.63 8.18 14.62
CA SER A 16 -3.41 8.77 13.31
C SER A 16 -4.24 8.09 12.21
N ILE A 17 -4.33 6.75 12.22
CA ILE A 17 -5.15 6.00 11.26
C ILE A 17 -6.65 6.24 11.48
N PHE A 18 -7.12 6.28 12.73
CA PHE A 18 -8.51 6.67 13.01
C PHE A 18 -8.83 8.08 12.50
N ARG A 19 -7.94 9.05 12.76
CA ARG A 19 -8.13 10.42 12.26
C ARG A 19 -8.17 10.47 10.73
N LEU A 20 -7.22 9.82 10.06
CA LEU A 20 -7.18 9.77 8.60
C LEU A 20 -8.44 9.11 8.02
N ASN A 21 -8.92 8.04 8.63
CA ASN A 21 -10.13 7.34 8.19
C ASN A 21 -11.36 8.26 8.19
N GLU A 22 -11.56 9.04 9.27
CA GLU A 22 -12.68 9.99 9.36
C GLU A 22 -12.54 11.14 8.36
N GLU A 23 -11.33 11.67 8.15
CA GLU A 23 -11.07 12.68 7.12
C GLU A 23 -11.43 12.16 5.72
N LEU A 24 -10.97 10.96 5.36
CA LEU A 24 -11.22 10.37 4.05
C LEU A 24 -12.69 9.96 3.84
N LYS A 25 -13.39 9.52 4.89
CA LYS A 25 -14.84 9.28 4.84
C LYS A 25 -15.64 10.54 4.48
N ALA A 26 -15.17 11.71 4.89
CA ALA A 26 -15.82 12.98 4.55
C ALA A 26 -15.51 13.42 3.10
N GLU A 27 -14.30 13.16 2.60
CA GLU A 27 -13.81 13.71 1.33
C GLU A 27 -14.03 12.79 0.12
N LEU A 28 -13.76 11.49 0.26
CA LEU A 28 -13.68 10.57 -0.88
C LEU A 28 -15.02 10.11 -1.50
N PRO A 29 -16.18 10.15 -0.82
CA PRO A 29 -17.46 9.86 -1.46
C PRO A 29 -17.76 10.76 -2.67
N GLU A 30 -17.35 12.03 -2.64
CA GLU A 30 -17.51 12.96 -3.77
C GLU A 30 -16.71 12.52 -5.02
N LYS A 31 -15.69 11.68 -4.82
CA LYS A 31 -14.81 11.15 -5.87
C LYS A 31 -15.21 9.75 -6.35
N GLY A 32 -16.30 9.18 -5.79
CA GLY A 32 -16.83 7.86 -6.14
C GLY A 32 -16.32 6.70 -5.29
N PHE A 33 -15.56 6.97 -4.22
CA PHE A 33 -15.00 5.92 -3.37
C PHE A 33 -15.78 5.76 -2.06
N LYS A 34 -15.83 4.54 -1.55
CA LYS A 34 -16.41 4.26 -0.23
C LYS A 34 -15.28 3.90 0.74
N VAL A 35 -15.17 4.65 1.83
CA VAL A 35 -14.22 4.38 2.92
C VAL A 35 -14.94 3.57 3.99
N GLU A 36 -14.43 2.39 4.31
CA GLU A 36 -14.95 1.52 5.38
C GLU A 36 -14.36 1.94 6.75
N ASP A 37 -14.86 1.33 7.82
CA ASP A 37 -14.33 1.57 9.18
C ASP A 37 -12.94 0.95 9.36
N VAL A 38 -12.19 1.45 10.35
CA VAL A 38 -10.90 0.86 10.75
C VAL A 38 -11.12 -0.48 11.44
N GLU A 39 -10.37 -1.48 11.04
CA GLU A 39 -10.35 -2.82 11.60
C GLU A 39 -8.94 -3.20 12.09
N GLU A 40 -8.88 -4.20 12.98
CA GLU A 40 -7.63 -4.83 13.38
C GLU A 40 -7.24 -5.97 12.42
N VAL A 41 -6.17 -5.77 11.66
CA VAL A 41 -5.66 -6.79 10.74
C VAL A 41 -4.60 -7.66 11.44
N PHE A 42 -4.76 -8.98 11.37
CA PHE A 42 -3.82 -9.97 11.92
C PHE A 42 -3.16 -10.78 10.81
N GLY A 43 -1.92 -11.22 11.04
CA GLY A 43 -1.25 -12.18 10.15
C GLY A 43 -0.60 -11.55 8.92
N ALA A 44 -0.52 -10.22 8.85
CA ALA A 44 0.28 -9.51 7.87
C ALA A 44 1.78 -9.70 8.11
N TYR A 45 2.61 -9.29 7.14
CA TYR A 45 4.07 -9.40 7.19
C TYR A 45 4.73 -8.02 7.17
N ILE A 46 5.88 -7.91 7.81
CA ILE A 46 6.72 -6.71 7.86
C ILE A 46 8.12 -7.03 7.36
N PHE A 47 8.78 -6.13 6.65
CA PHE A 47 10.09 -6.41 6.03
C PHE A 47 11.23 -5.92 6.93
N LEU A 48 11.78 -6.80 7.75
CA LEU A 48 12.83 -6.47 8.74
C LEU A 48 14.14 -7.17 8.38
N ASP A 49 15.24 -6.41 8.38
CA ASP A 49 16.60 -6.94 8.16
C ASP A 49 16.76 -7.76 6.87
N GLY A 50 16.01 -7.41 5.82
CA GLY A 50 16.05 -8.11 4.54
C GLY A 50 15.11 -9.33 4.43
N GLU A 51 14.28 -9.58 5.43
CA GLU A 51 13.38 -10.72 5.49
C GLU A 51 11.94 -10.31 5.83
N TRP A 52 10.96 -10.97 5.19
CA TRP A 52 9.56 -10.88 5.59
C TRP A 52 9.33 -11.61 6.92
N ARG A 53 8.76 -10.91 7.91
CA ARG A 53 8.47 -11.43 9.25
C ARG A 53 6.99 -11.33 9.54
N LEU A 54 6.40 -12.40 10.05
CA LEU A 54 4.99 -12.45 10.43
C LEU A 54 4.69 -11.52 11.62
N MET A 55 3.71 -10.64 11.46
CA MET A 55 3.09 -9.88 12.55
C MET A 55 1.98 -10.70 13.19
N LYS A 56 2.25 -11.20 14.41
CA LYS A 56 1.25 -11.90 15.23
C LYS A 56 0.35 -10.94 16.02
N TYR A 57 0.78 -9.68 16.15
CA TYR A 57 0.00 -8.60 16.74
C TYR A 57 -0.83 -7.92 15.66
N PRO A 58 -1.93 -7.24 16.04
CA PRO A 58 -2.74 -6.51 15.08
C PRO A 58 -2.08 -5.19 14.67
N HIS A 59 -2.50 -4.68 13.52
CA HIS A 59 -2.25 -3.31 13.11
C HIS A 59 -3.54 -2.67 12.56
N PRO A 60 -3.69 -1.33 12.63
CA PRO A 60 -4.88 -0.65 12.15
C PRO A 60 -4.85 -0.52 10.63
N ALA A 61 -5.93 -0.92 9.96
CA ALA A 61 -6.14 -0.69 8.54
C ALA A 61 -7.62 -0.51 8.21
N PHE A 62 -7.91 0.04 7.02
CA PHE A 62 -9.27 0.19 6.50
C PHE A 62 -9.26 0.11 4.97
N GLU A 63 -10.40 -0.31 4.40
CA GLU A 63 -10.59 -0.36 2.95
C GLU A 63 -11.13 0.97 2.41
N ILE A 64 -10.64 1.36 1.24
CA ILE A 64 -11.24 2.35 0.35
C ILE A 64 -11.65 1.60 -0.92
N LYS A 65 -12.94 1.27 -1.03
CA LYS A 65 -13.49 0.51 -2.15
C LYS A 65 -13.46 1.31 -3.45
N PRO A 66 -13.16 0.65 -4.59
CA PRO A 66 -13.24 -0.80 -4.79
C PRO A 66 -12.03 -1.66 -4.37
N GLN A 67 -10.82 -1.10 -4.18
CA GLN A 67 -9.61 -1.96 -4.20
C GLN A 67 -8.37 -1.39 -3.51
N ILE A 68 -8.52 -0.40 -2.63
CA ILE A 68 -7.40 0.16 -1.87
C ILE A 68 -7.54 -0.26 -0.40
N GLU A 69 -6.45 -0.68 0.23
CA GLU A 69 -6.34 -0.77 1.69
C GLU A 69 -5.33 0.27 2.17
N VAL A 70 -5.61 0.87 3.31
CA VAL A 70 -4.78 1.90 3.94
C VAL A 70 -4.56 1.50 5.39
N GLY A 71 -3.32 1.61 5.90
CA GLY A 71 -3.04 1.28 7.29
C GLY A 71 -1.71 1.80 7.79
N ALA A 72 -1.34 1.37 8.98
CA ALA A 72 -0.03 1.62 9.55
C ALA A 72 0.50 0.35 10.22
N THR A 73 1.79 0.10 10.07
CA THR A 73 2.54 -0.92 10.80
C THR A 73 3.60 -0.24 11.66
N PRO A 74 4.31 -0.99 12.55
CA PRO A 74 5.42 -0.41 13.28
C PRO A 74 6.57 0.13 12.41
N GLU A 75 6.59 -0.21 11.12
CA GLU A 75 7.61 0.25 10.18
C GLU A 75 7.18 1.48 9.37
N ALA A 76 5.92 1.55 8.95
CA ALA A 76 5.46 2.60 8.04
C ALA A 76 3.94 2.74 8.02
N TYR A 77 3.49 3.92 7.60
CA TYR A 77 2.16 4.12 7.04
C TYR A 77 2.14 3.59 5.62
N TYR A 78 1.03 3.00 5.16
CA TYR A 78 0.96 2.41 3.83
C TYR A 78 -0.40 2.57 3.18
N PHE A 79 -0.39 2.52 1.85
CA PHE A 79 -1.54 2.03 1.10
C PHE A 79 -1.11 0.82 0.27
N VAL A 80 -2.07 -0.01 -0.09
CA VAL A 80 -1.94 -1.02 -1.14
C VAL A 80 -3.14 -0.95 -2.07
N VAL A 81 -2.90 -1.02 -3.38
CA VAL A 81 -3.95 -1.11 -4.39
C VAL A 81 -3.85 -2.44 -5.14
N ALA A 82 -4.96 -3.18 -5.18
CA ALA A 82 -5.05 -4.40 -5.96
C ALA A 82 -5.35 -4.04 -7.43
N VAL A 83 -4.55 -4.54 -8.37
CA VAL A 83 -4.66 -4.24 -9.80
C VAL A 83 -4.72 -5.53 -10.61
N PRO A 84 -5.78 -5.78 -11.39
CA PRO A 84 -5.84 -6.90 -12.32
C PRO A 84 -4.69 -6.83 -13.32
N LYS A 85 -4.03 -7.98 -13.57
CA LYS A 85 -2.83 -8.07 -14.43
C LYS A 85 -3.05 -7.42 -15.80
N GLU A 86 -4.24 -7.59 -16.37
CA GLU A 86 -4.64 -7.05 -17.67
C GLU A 86 -4.73 -5.51 -17.73
N ARG A 87 -4.82 -4.83 -16.58
CA ARG A 87 -4.84 -3.35 -16.48
C ARG A 87 -3.47 -2.75 -16.24
N ILE A 88 -2.47 -3.58 -15.96
CA ILE A 88 -1.12 -3.12 -15.68
C ILE A 88 -0.43 -2.81 -17.01
N SER A 89 0.06 -1.58 -17.15
CA SER A 89 0.89 -1.15 -18.28
C SER A 89 2.26 -0.70 -17.80
N GLU A 90 3.25 -0.75 -18.69
CA GLU A 90 4.61 -0.27 -18.39
C GLU A 90 4.61 1.21 -17.97
N ASN A 91 3.75 2.03 -18.58
CA ASN A 91 3.59 3.44 -18.22
C ASN A 91 3.02 3.61 -16.81
N PHE A 92 2.04 2.79 -16.43
CA PHE A 92 1.49 2.80 -15.07
C PHE A 92 2.56 2.39 -14.06
N VAL A 93 3.28 1.29 -14.31
CA VAL A 93 4.38 0.82 -13.46
C VAL A 93 5.44 1.91 -13.30
N GLY A 94 5.89 2.49 -14.42
CA GLY A 94 6.91 3.54 -14.41
C GLY A 94 6.50 4.76 -13.60
N LEU A 95 5.28 5.26 -13.81
CA LEU A 95 4.78 6.41 -13.05
C LEU A 95 4.57 6.06 -11.57
N PHE A 96 4.09 4.85 -11.27
CA PHE A 96 3.88 4.42 -9.89
C PHE A 96 5.19 4.38 -9.12
N VAL A 97 6.23 3.72 -9.64
CA VAL A 97 7.53 3.64 -8.94
C VAL A 97 8.25 4.99 -8.86
N GLU A 98 7.98 5.91 -9.80
CA GLU A 98 8.49 7.28 -9.75
C GLU A 98 7.83 8.09 -8.62
N LEU A 99 6.50 8.01 -8.51
CA LEU A 99 5.74 8.74 -7.50
C LEU A 99 5.89 8.16 -6.09
N PHE A 100 6.12 6.84 -6.00
CA PHE A 100 6.18 6.10 -4.75
C PHE A 100 7.52 5.35 -4.63
N PRO A 101 8.61 6.05 -4.24
CA PRO A 101 9.95 5.47 -4.23
C PRO A 101 10.17 4.37 -3.18
N ARG A 102 9.29 4.26 -2.18
CA ARG A 102 9.29 3.20 -1.17
C ARG A 102 8.16 2.22 -1.43
N SER A 103 8.13 1.66 -2.63
CA SER A 103 7.04 0.78 -3.08
C SER A 103 7.44 -0.68 -3.27
N PHE A 104 6.43 -1.52 -3.20
CA PHE A 104 6.52 -2.95 -3.45
C PHE A 104 5.46 -3.32 -4.49
N ILE A 105 5.77 -4.30 -5.33
CA ILE A 105 4.82 -4.90 -6.24
C ILE A 105 4.94 -6.41 -6.09
N TYR A 106 3.85 -7.08 -5.74
CA TYR A 106 3.82 -8.50 -5.43
C TYR A 106 2.49 -9.14 -5.85
N GLY A 107 2.47 -10.47 -5.94
CA GLY A 107 1.28 -11.24 -6.27
C GLY A 107 0.26 -11.29 -5.14
N ALA A 108 -1.01 -11.50 -5.45
CA ALA A 108 -2.04 -11.69 -4.44
C ALA A 108 -1.96 -13.10 -3.80
N GLU A 109 -1.54 -14.12 -4.54
CA GLU A 109 -1.42 -15.49 -4.04
C GLU A 109 -0.02 -15.77 -3.45
N ASP A 110 1.05 -15.30 -4.10
CA ASP A 110 2.44 -15.40 -3.64
C ASP A 110 3.00 -14.03 -3.21
N PHE A 111 2.55 -13.55 -2.05
CA PHE A 111 2.99 -12.28 -1.46
C PHE A 111 4.44 -12.28 -0.97
N LEU A 112 5.12 -13.45 -0.94
CA LEU A 112 6.54 -13.54 -0.56
C LEU A 112 7.48 -13.40 -1.77
N SER A 113 6.92 -13.48 -2.99
CA SER A 113 7.66 -13.39 -4.25
C SER A 113 7.42 -12.05 -4.93
N ASP A 114 8.08 -11.01 -4.41
CA ASP A 114 7.98 -9.66 -4.95
C ASP A 114 8.51 -9.58 -6.40
N VAL A 115 7.68 -9.07 -7.31
CA VAL A 115 8.14 -8.69 -8.66
C VAL A 115 8.95 -7.38 -8.62
N TYR A 116 8.69 -6.52 -7.64
CA TYR A 116 9.50 -5.35 -7.32
C TYR A 116 9.55 -5.10 -5.81
N ASN A 117 10.75 -4.89 -5.29
CA ASN A 117 10.98 -4.50 -3.90
C ASN A 117 12.04 -3.39 -3.85
N TRP A 118 11.64 -2.17 -3.47
CA TRP A 118 12.53 -1.00 -3.46
C TRP A 118 13.82 -1.18 -2.63
N ARG A 119 13.80 -2.05 -1.61
CA ARG A 119 14.96 -2.34 -0.75
C ARG A 119 15.97 -3.28 -1.41
N ARG A 120 15.53 -4.12 -2.36
CA ARG A 120 16.36 -5.13 -3.03
C ARG A 120 16.73 -4.72 -4.45
N ASP A 121 15.75 -4.31 -5.23
CA ASP A 121 15.86 -4.22 -6.70
C ASP A 121 16.50 -2.91 -7.17
N GLY A 122 16.63 -1.91 -6.29
CA GLY A 122 17.29 -0.64 -6.61
C GLY A 122 16.69 0.03 -7.86
N ARG A 123 17.52 0.27 -8.89
CA ARG A 123 17.13 0.93 -10.15
C ARG A 123 16.82 -0.09 -11.26
N ILE A 124 15.89 -1.00 -11.00
CA ILE A 124 15.31 -1.83 -12.06
C ILE A 124 14.40 -0.98 -12.96
N SER A 125 14.38 -1.26 -14.26
CA SER A 125 13.53 -0.52 -15.21
C SER A 125 12.06 -0.95 -15.13
N PRO A 126 11.10 -0.06 -15.46
CA PRO A 126 9.69 -0.44 -15.57
C PRO A 126 9.45 -1.62 -16.52
N SER A 127 10.20 -1.71 -17.62
CA SER A 127 10.12 -2.81 -18.58
C SER A 127 10.53 -4.16 -17.96
N GLU A 128 11.54 -4.16 -17.09
CA GLU A 128 11.95 -5.37 -16.36
C GLU A 128 10.91 -5.79 -15.31
N ILE A 129 10.29 -4.84 -14.60
CA ILE A 129 9.18 -5.13 -13.68
C ILE A 129 8.00 -5.74 -14.47
N MET A 130 7.64 -5.14 -15.60
CA MET A 130 6.59 -5.68 -16.49
C MET A 130 6.90 -7.09 -16.97
N ALA A 131 8.15 -7.37 -17.38
CA ALA A 131 8.53 -8.71 -17.79
C ALA A 131 8.40 -9.75 -16.66
N ARG A 132 8.58 -9.35 -15.39
CA ARG A 132 8.34 -10.22 -14.22
C ARG A 132 6.84 -10.46 -14.01
N ILE A 133 6.02 -9.41 -14.11
CA ILE A 133 4.55 -9.47 -14.04
C ILE A 133 4.00 -10.41 -15.12
N GLU A 134 4.45 -10.27 -16.36
CA GLU A 134 4.02 -11.10 -17.49
C GLU A 134 4.33 -12.58 -17.30
N LYS A 135 5.52 -12.90 -16.77
CA LYS A 135 5.97 -14.28 -16.49
C LYS A 135 5.28 -14.92 -15.30
N SER A 136 4.72 -14.13 -14.39
CA SER A 136 4.00 -14.63 -13.21
C SER A 136 2.62 -15.18 -13.58
N ASN A 137 2.16 -16.20 -12.83
CA ASN A 137 0.81 -16.78 -12.97
C ASN A 137 -0.26 -16.00 -12.19
N GLU A 138 0.14 -14.97 -11.44
CA GLU A 138 -0.75 -14.08 -10.69
C GLU A 138 -1.74 -13.38 -11.60
N LYS A 139 -3.00 -13.29 -11.16
CA LYS A 139 -4.05 -12.56 -11.87
C LYS A 139 -4.23 -11.14 -11.35
N ILE A 140 -3.86 -10.90 -10.11
CA ILE A 140 -3.96 -9.62 -9.42
C ILE A 140 -2.60 -9.33 -8.80
N PHE A 141 -2.14 -8.09 -8.95
CA PHE A 141 -0.94 -7.62 -8.29
C PHE A 141 -1.28 -6.54 -7.30
N GLN A 142 -0.60 -6.58 -6.17
CA GLN A 142 -0.65 -5.56 -5.15
C GLN A 142 0.43 -4.53 -5.42
N PHE A 143 0.05 -3.27 -5.43
CA PHE A 143 0.95 -2.12 -5.53
C PHE A 143 0.92 -1.37 -4.21
N GLU A 144 1.94 -1.60 -3.39
CA GLU A 144 2.06 -1.03 -2.04
C GLU A 144 3.04 0.13 -2.04
N ALA A 145 2.76 1.17 -1.26
CA ALA A 145 3.66 2.29 -1.04
C ALA A 145 3.74 2.64 0.45
N ASN A 146 4.97 2.85 0.94
CA ASN A 146 5.24 3.16 2.35
C ASN A 146 5.62 4.63 2.56
N PHE A 147 5.13 5.17 3.67
CA PHE A 147 5.19 6.58 4.04
C PHE A 147 5.70 6.74 5.47
N GLU A 148 6.38 7.85 5.73
CA GLU A 148 6.96 8.15 7.05
C GLU A 148 5.95 8.78 8.01
N SER A 149 4.87 9.36 7.48
CA SER A 149 3.85 10.03 8.28
C SER A 149 2.46 9.90 7.66
N VAL A 150 1.43 10.08 8.48
CA VAL A 150 0.03 10.05 8.04
C VAL A 150 -0.29 11.16 7.03
N GLU A 151 0.38 12.32 7.12
CA GLU A 151 0.21 13.43 6.19
C GLU A 151 0.72 13.07 4.79
N THR A 152 1.91 12.46 4.73
CA THR A 152 2.49 12.01 3.45
C THR A 152 1.70 10.84 2.85
N LEU A 153 1.13 9.96 3.69
CA LEU A 153 0.18 8.93 3.25
C LEU A 153 -1.08 9.56 2.64
N ARG A 154 -1.69 10.57 3.28
CA ARG A 154 -2.88 11.27 2.75
C ARG A 154 -2.60 11.84 1.36
N GLU A 155 -1.48 12.54 1.19
CA GLU A 155 -1.06 13.04 -0.12
C GLU A 155 -0.81 11.89 -1.13
N GLY A 156 -0.26 10.77 -0.65
CA GLY A 156 -0.04 9.57 -1.44
C GLY A 156 -1.33 8.95 -1.98
N ILE A 157 -2.37 8.89 -1.14
CA ILE A 157 -3.71 8.38 -1.53
C ILE A 157 -4.33 9.25 -2.62
N GLU A 158 -4.23 10.58 -2.49
CA GLU A 158 -4.72 11.50 -3.52
C GLU A 158 -4.01 11.29 -4.86
N ARG A 159 -2.67 11.18 -4.84
CA ARG A 159 -1.88 10.89 -6.05
C ARG A 159 -2.25 9.53 -6.64
N LEU A 160 -2.45 8.51 -5.80
CA LEU A 160 -2.89 7.19 -6.23
C LEU A 160 -4.25 7.26 -6.94
N ILE A 161 -5.20 8.01 -6.39
CA ILE A 161 -6.52 8.19 -7.00
C ILE A 161 -6.39 8.87 -8.36
N ASP A 162 -5.57 9.91 -8.48
CA ASP A 162 -5.35 10.63 -9.73
C ASP A 162 -4.75 9.72 -10.82
N ILE A 163 -3.68 8.98 -10.50
CA ILE A 163 -3.08 8.06 -11.48
C ILE A 163 -3.99 6.87 -11.75
N GLY A 164 -4.69 6.34 -10.75
CA GLY A 164 -5.56 5.20 -10.92
C GLY A 164 -6.75 5.52 -11.82
N LYS A 165 -7.29 6.75 -11.74
CA LYS A 165 -8.28 7.25 -12.70
C LYS A 165 -7.69 7.41 -14.10
N ARG A 166 -6.49 7.98 -14.22
CA ARG A 166 -5.80 8.16 -15.50
C ARG A 166 -5.54 6.85 -16.26
N PHE A 167 -5.24 5.78 -15.53
CA PHE A 167 -4.92 4.46 -16.08
C PHE A 167 -6.08 3.46 -15.96
N GLU A 168 -7.29 3.90 -15.62
CA GLU A 168 -8.49 3.06 -15.50
C GLU A 168 -8.30 1.84 -14.57
N ILE A 169 -7.55 2.05 -13.48
CA ILE A 169 -7.22 1.01 -12.51
C ILE A 169 -8.45 0.60 -11.70
N PHE A 170 -9.29 1.58 -11.32
CA PHE A 170 -10.42 1.38 -10.44
C PHE A 170 -11.68 0.90 -11.15
N ASP A 171 -12.39 -0.04 -10.54
CA ASP A 171 -13.77 -0.41 -10.89
C ASP A 171 -14.79 0.60 -10.31
N LEU A 172 -14.77 1.85 -10.79
CA LEU A 172 -15.69 2.93 -10.38
C LEU A 172 -16.98 2.97 -11.20
#